data_AF-A0A2V7J7R0-F1
#
_entry.id   AF-A0A2V7J7R0-F1
#
_cell.length_a   1.000
_cell.length_b   1.000
_cell.length_c   1.000
_cell.angle_alpha   90.00
_cell.angle_beta   90.00
_cell.angle_gamma   90.00
#
_symmetry.space_group_name_H-M   'P 1'
#
loop_
_entity.id
_entity.type
_entity.pdbx_description
1 polymer ?
#
loop_
_entity_poly.entity_id
_entity_poly.type
_entity_poly.pdbx_seq_one_letter_code
_entity_poly.pdbx_strand_id
1 'polypeptide(L)'
;MLMPTMADKDVAAWQTFFRRYTRLTARYTIERLNPRGDTVYAAVRTAYVYVPAAGGAQGETRLRQAIRFARTPNGWRIANIGEAP
;
A
#
# COMPACT_ATOMS: atom_id res chain seq x y z
N MET A 1 -2.79 15.57 8.74
CA MET A 1 -3.14 14.18 8.39
C MET A 1 -2.15 13.70 7.33
N LEU A 2 -1.42 12.59 7.57
CA LEU A 2 -0.35 12.13 6.66
C LEU A 2 -0.87 11.53 5.34
N MET A 3 -2.13 11.06 5.29
CA MET A 3 -2.72 10.40 4.12
C MET A 3 -4.19 10.81 3.93
N PRO A 4 -4.47 12.04 3.47
CA PRO A 4 -5.82 12.63 3.53
C PRO A 4 -6.87 11.96 2.64
N THR A 5 -6.46 11.18 1.65
CA THR A 5 -7.37 10.54 0.68
C THR A 5 -7.59 9.06 0.92
N MET A 6 -6.82 8.44 1.84
CA MET A 6 -6.82 7.01 2.06
C MET A 6 -7.92 6.62 3.05
N ALA A 7 -8.63 5.52 2.80
CA ALA A 7 -9.66 5.03 3.71
C ALA A 7 -9.09 4.74 5.11
N ASP A 8 -9.82 5.10 6.17
CA ASP A 8 -9.35 4.98 7.56
C ASP A 8 -8.93 3.56 7.93
N LYS A 9 -9.66 2.55 7.42
CA LYS A 9 -9.33 1.13 7.61
C LYS A 9 -7.93 0.79 7.10
N ASP A 10 -7.54 1.37 5.97
CA ASP A 10 -6.26 1.12 5.35
C ASP A 10 -5.17 1.84 6.16
N VAL A 11 -5.40 3.11 6.54
CA VAL A 11 -4.49 3.86 7.42
C VAL A 11 -4.22 3.12 8.74
N ALA A 12 -5.26 2.60 9.39
CA ALA A 12 -5.14 1.85 10.65
C ALA A 12 -4.37 0.53 10.47
N ALA A 13 -4.60 -0.19 9.37
CA ALA A 13 -3.87 -1.40 9.03
C ALA A 13 -2.37 -1.11 8.84
N TRP A 14 -2.04 -0.06 8.08
CA TRP A 14 -0.66 0.38 7.85
C TRP A 14 0.03 0.78 9.16
N GLN A 15 -0.59 1.61 9.99
CA GLN A 15 -0.03 2.00 11.29
C GLN A 15 0.23 0.78 12.18
N THR A 16 -0.69 -0.18 12.21
CA THR A 16 -0.51 -1.40 13.00
C THR A 16 0.63 -2.25 12.47
N PHE A 17 0.75 -2.39 11.15
CA PHE A 17 1.84 -3.12 10.52
C PHE A 17 3.20 -2.47 10.84
N PHE A 18 3.34 -1.16 10.65
CA PHE A 18 4.59 -0.44 10.94
C PHE A 18 4.98 -0.43 12.42
N ARG A 19 4.02 -0.57 13.36
CA ARG A 19 4.34 -0.74 14.79
C ARG A 19 4.90 -2.11 15.13
N ARG A 20 4.49 -3.15 14.41
CA ARG A 20 4.88 -4.55 14.70
C ARG A 20 6.21 -4.94 14.07
N TYR A 21 6.64 -4.23 13.03
CA TYR A 21 7.75 -4.61 12.19
C TYR A 21 8.74 -3.46 12.02
N THR A 22 10.02 -3.80 11.99
CA THR A 22 11.14 -2.89 11.77
C THR A 22 11.89 -3.27 10.50
N ARG A 23 12.79 -2.40 10.03
CA ARG A 23 13.61 -2.62 8.82
C ARG A 23 12.75 -2.98 7.60
N LEU A 24 11.57 -2.36 7.50
CA LEU A 24 10.65 -2.65 6.41
C LEU A 24 11.24 -2.15 5.09
N THR A 25 11.39 -3.07 4.14
CA THR A 25 11.54 -2.77 2.73
C THR A 25 10.24 -3.13 2.01
N ALA A 26 9.66 -2.18 1.30
CA ALA A 26 8.48 -2.40 0.45
C ALA A 26 8.86 -2.23 -1.01
N ARG A 27 8.57 -3.22 -1.85
CA ARG A 27 8.72 -3.16 -3.30
C ARG A 27 7.35 -3.27 -3.95
N TYR A 28 7.03 -2.31 -4.81
CA TYR A 28 5.80 -2.29 -5.59
C TYR A 28 6.14 -2.42 -7.08
N THR A 29 5.48 -3.34 -7.76
CA THR A 29 5.58 -3.52 -9.19
C THR A 29 4.19 -3.32 -9.79
N ILE A 30 4.02 -2.30 -10.63
CA ILE A 30 2.76 -2.06 -11.34
C ILE A 30 2.66 -3.11 -12.46
N GLU A 31 1.65 -3.97 -12.37
CA GLU A 31 1.37 -4.99 -13.39
C GLU A 31 0.41 -4.47 -14.46
N ARG A 32 -0.54 -3.61 -14.03
CA ARG A 32 -1.51 -2.98 -14.93
C ARG A 32 -1.89 -1.62 -14.37
N LEU A 33 -2.12 -0.65 -15.27
CA LEU A 33 -2.61 0.68 -14.94
C LEU A 33 -3.78 1.03 -15.86
N ASN A 34 -4.89 1.51 -15.31
CA ASN A 34 -6.09 1.88 -16.05
C ASN A 34 -6.64 3.24 -15.57
N PRO A 35 -6.27 4.35 -16.24
CA PRO A 35 -6.80 5.68 -15.94
C PRO A 35 -8.26 5.84 -16.40
N ARG A 36 -9.08 6.49 -15.57
CA ARG A 36 -10.49 6.82 -15.82
C ARG A 36 -10.82 8.19 -15.21
N GLY A 37 -10.75 9.25 -16.03
CA GLY A 37 -10.98 10.63 -15.57
C GLY A 37 -10.03 10.99 -14.42
N ASP A 38 -10.60 11.35 -13.28
CA ASP A 38 -9.86 11.70 -12.06
C ASP A 38 -9.57 10.52 -11.13
N THR A 39 -9.70 9.29 -11.63
CA THR A 39 -9.35 8.05 -10.91
C THR A 39 -8.42 7.18 -11.73
N VAL A 40 -7.46 6.50 -11.10
CA VAL A 40 -6.65 5.44 -11.73
C VAL A 40 -6.76 4.15 -10.94
N TYR A 41 -6.98 3.04 -11.62
CA TYR A 41 -6.94 1.70 -11.03
C TYR A 41 -5.65 1.01 -11.42
N ALA A 42 -4.91 0.48 -10.44
CA ALA A 42 -3.69 -0.27 -10.66
C ALA A 42 -3.80 -1.67 -10.07
N ALA A 43 -3.34 -2.67 -10.82
CA ALA A 43 -2.95 -3.96 -10.25
C ALA A 43 -1.47 -3.89 -9.90
N VAL A 44 -1.14 -4.16 -8.64
CA VAL A 44 0.20 -3.99 -8.08
C VAL A 44 0.62 -5.27 -7.38
N ARG A 45 1.78 -5.80 -7.76
CA ARG A 45 2.45 -6.84 -6.99
C ARG A 45 3.33 -6.19 -5.95
N THR A 46 3.11 -6.54 -4.69
CA THR A 46 3.81 -5.95 -3.57
C THR A 46 4.59 -7.01 -2.82
N ALA A 47 5.85 -6.72 -2.49
CA ALA A 47 6.67 -7.54 -1.61
C ALA A 47 7.12 -6.69 -0.42
N TYR A 48 6.81 -7.16 0.78
CA TYR A 48 7.27 -6.60 2.04
C TYR A 48 8.30 -7.53 2.65
N VAL A 49 9.47 -6.98 2.96
CA VAL A 49 10.52 -7.66 3.72
C VAL A 49 10.68 -6.93 5.03
N TYR A 50 10.61 -7.63 6.15
CA TYR A 50 10.60 -7.01 7.47
C TYR A 50 11.23 -7.89 8.56
N VAL A 51 11.58 -7.27 9.68
CA VAL A 51 12.00 -7.97 10.90
C VAL A 51 11.00 -7.67 12.01
N PRO A 52 10.51 -8.66 12.79
CA PRO A 52 9.66 -8.39 13.95
C PRO A 52 10.32 -7.42 14.93
N ALA A 53 9.53 -6.48 15.48
CA ALA A 53 10.06 -5.48 16.42
C ALA A 53 10.62 -6.11 17.70
N ALA A 54 10.07 -7.26 18.13
CA ALA A 54 10.58 -8.05 19.25
C ALA A 54 11.90 -8.79 18.95
N GLY A 55 12.43 -8.69 17.72
CA GLY A 55 13.54 -9.49 17.23
C GLY A 55 13.09 -10.80 16.59
N GLY A 56 14.00 -11.45 15.86
CA GLY A 56 13.74 -12.72 15.17
C GLY A 56 14.22 -12.73 13.72
N ALA A 57 13.84 -13.78 12.99
CA ALA A 57 14.17 -13.94 11.58
C ALA A 57 13.43 -12.92 10.70
N GLN A 58 14.03 -12.61 9.55
CA GLN A 58 13.40 -11.80 8.52
C GLN A 58 12.19 -12.54 7.94
N GLY A 59 11.04 -11.86 7.88
CA GLY A 59 9.84 -12.30 7.20
C GLY A 59 9.69 -11.65 5.83
N GLU A 60 8.97 -12.34 4.95
CA GLU A 60 8.55 -11.80 3.65
C GLU A 60 7.05 -12.03 3.46
N THR A 61 6.34 -10.99 3.00
CA THR A 61 4.93 -11.11 2.56
C THR A 61 4.83 -10.62 1.12
N ARG A 62 4.23 -11.44 0.26
CA ARG A 62 3.94 -11.09 -1.15
C ARG A 62 2.44 -11.02 -1.36
N LEU A 63 1.97 -9.90 -1.92
CA LEU A 63 0.55 -9.63 -2.14
C LEU A 63 0.31 -9.20 -3.58
N ARG A 64 -0.90 -9.47 -4.08
CA ARG A 64 -1.46 -8.80 -5.24
C ARG A 64 -2.53 -7.83 -4.77
N GLN A 65 -2.37 -6.57 -5.12
CA GLN A 65 -3.20 -5.49 -4.60
C GLN A 65 -3.85 -4.73 -5.74
N ALA A 66 -5.13 -4.40 -5.56
CA ALA A 66 -5.82 -3.40 -6.36
C ALA A 66 -5.67 -2.05 -5.65
N ILE A 67 -4.95 -1.12 -6.27
CA ILE A 67 -4.75 0.23 -5.72
C ILE A 67 -5.54 1.23 -6.56
N ARG A 68 -6.40 2.00 -5.90
CA ARG A 68 -7.11 3.12 -6.50
C ARG A 68 -6.40 4.43 -6.16
N PHE A 69 -6.10 5.22 -7.18
CA PHE A 69 -5.58 6.57 -7.05
C PHE A 69 -6.67 7.58 -7.39
N ALA A 70 -6.72 8.69 -6.66
CA ALA A 70 -7.58 9.82 -6.95
C ALA A 70 -6.74 11.06 -7.28
N ARG A 71 -7.20 11.86 -8.24
CA ARG A 71 -6.58 13.13 -8.58
C ARG A 71 -6.89 14.14 -7.47
N THR A 72 -5.87 14.86 -7.03
CA THR A 72 -6.00 15.99 -6.11
C THR A 72 -5.34 17.22 -6.74
N PRO A 73 -5.59 18.44 -6.24
CA PRO A 73 -4.87 19.64 -6.70
C PRO A 73 -3.34 19.50 -6.61
N ASN A 74 -2.86 18.69 -5.67
CA ASN A 74 -1.44 18.44 -5.41
C ASN A 74 -0.93 17.13 -6.05
N GLY A 75 -1.61 16.65 -7.10
CA GLY A 75 -1.27 15.43 -7.83
C GLY A 75 -2.07 14.19 -7.41
N TRP A 76 -1.67 13.02 -7.91
CA TRP A 76 -2.33 11.75 -7.62
C TRP A 76 -2.03 11.28 -6.20
N ARG A 77 -3.05 10.77 -5.51
CA ARG A 77 -2.92 10.21 -4.16
C ARG A 77 -3.59 8.85 -4.08
N ILE A 78 -3.09 7.97 -3.22
CA ILE A 78 -3.72 6.68 -2.93
C ILE A 78 -5.06 6.96 -2.24
N ALA A 79 -6.13 6.43 -2.80
CA ALA A 79 -7.48 6.58 -2.29
C ALA A 79 -7.98 5.31 -1.59
N ASN A 80 -7.58 4.13 -2.08
CA ASN A 80 -7.97 2.85 -1.50
C ASN A 80 -6.99 1.75 -1.88
N ILE A 81 -6.80 0.79 -0.98
CA ILE A 81 -6.06 -0.44 -1.25
C ILE A 81 -6.98 -1.63 -0.93
N GLY A 82 -7.12 -2.54 -1.90
CA GLY A 82 -7.81 -3.81 -1.76
C GLY A 82 -6.96 -4.97 -2.26
N GLU A 83 -7.46 -6.18 -2.09
CA GLU A 83 -6.89 -7.36 -2.72
C GLU A 83 -7.26 -7.36 -4.21
N ALA A 84 -6.30 -7.71 -5.07
CA ALA A 84 -6.60 -7.93 -6.48
C ALA A 84 -7.14 -9.36 -6.67
N PRO A 85 -8.15 -9.57 -7.54
CA PRO A 85 -8.65 -10.90 -7.87
C PRO A 85 -7.59 -11.77 -8.56
#